data_AF-A0A6G9QNW8-F1
#
_entry.id   AF-A0A6G9QNW8-F1
#
_cell.length_a   1.000
_cell.length_b   1.000
_cell.length_c   1.000
_cell.angle_alpha   90.00
_cell.angle_beta   90.00
_cell.angle_gamma   90.00
#
_symmetry.space_group_name_H-M   'P 1'
#
loop_
_entity.id
_entity.type
_entity.pdbx_description
1 polymer ?
#
loop_
_entity_poly.entity_id
_entity_poly.type
_entity_poly.pdbx_seq_one_letter_code
_entity_poly.pdbx_strand_id
1 'polypeptide(L)'
;MSSWEQRGNYLVEVSQRCLKGHKTFDLCRSHLVQASQISKGTIYNHFTTEADLIVAVGCAQIEQSLIQAKSYDELYLDPYQRFIFHHCQRLYTILSQQRFVIERVLPNEALLASCSDYYRERYQKLAEQWYRWNETTISQIGHVAGFDRVELVTNYLRGAFINIDDGYKQYDDPKLYHQFSYALTQLMGHSAKRIPSEKAFADWLAAKSCHPH
;
A
#
# COMPACT_ATOMS: atom_id res chain seq x y z
N MET A 1 -20.68 -8.35 7.86
CA MET A 1 -20.37 -8.44 6.41
C MET A 1 -21.42 -9.30 5.75
N SER A 2 -21.99 -8.85 4.64
CA SER A 2 -22.93 -9.66 3.85
C SER A 2 -22.20 -10.79 3.11
N SER A 3 -22.92 -11.84 2.69
CA SER A 3 -22.33 -12.93 1.89
C SER A 3 -21.78 -12.43 0.54
N TRP A 4 -22.33 -11.34 0.02
CA TRP A 4 -21.84 -10.67 -1.19
C TRP A 4 -20.48 -10.01 -0.96
N GLU A 5 -20.32 -9.25 0.13
CA GLU A 5 -19.03 -8.61 0.48
C GLU A 5 -17.94 -9.63 0.76
N GLN A 6 -18.26 -10.71 1.49
CA GLN A 6 -17.31 -11.79 1.77
C GLN A 6 -16.77 -12.41 0.48
N ARG A 7 -17.66 -12.66 -0.49
CA ARG A 7 -17.26 -13.21 -1.79
C ARG A 7 -16.44 -12.21 -2.61
N GLY A 8 -16.82 -10.94 -2.60
CA GLY A 8 -16.05 -9.88 -3.24
C GLY A 8 -14.62 -9.79 -2.70
N ASN A 9 -14.47 -9.83 -1.37
CA ASN A 9 -13.15 -9.82 -0.73
C ASN A 9 -12.32 -11.06 -1.10
N TYR A 10 -12.92 -12.24 -1.09
CA TYR A 10 -12.25 -13.47 -1.53
C TYR A 10 -11.76 -13.38 -2.99
N LEU A 11 -12.58 -12.85 -3.91
CA LEU A 11 -12.17 -12.67 -5.31
C LEU A 11 -11.00 -11.68 -5.44
N VAL A 12 -10.98 -10.62 -4.62
CA VAL A 12 -9.85 -9.69 -4.59
C VAL A 12 -8.59 -10.36 -4.04
N GLU A 13 -8.68 -11.17 -2.98
CA GLU A 13 -7.55 -11.95 -2.45
C GLU A 13 -6.99 -12.94 -3.48
N VAL A 14 -7.86 -13.63 -4.22
CA VAL A 14 -7.46 -14.48 -5.35
C VAL A 14 -6.71 -13.65 -6.40
N SER A 15 -7.24 -12.48 -6.74
CA SER A 15 -6.64 -11.58 -7.73
C SER A 15 -5.24 -11.11 -7.32
N GLN A 16 -5.07 -10.70 -6.06
CA GLN A 16 -3.78 -10.29 -5.52
C GLN A 16 -2.75 -11.42 -5.56
N ARG A 17 -3.16 -12.67 -5.30
CA ARG A 17 -2.30 -13.85 -5.42
C ARG A 17 -1.91 -14.12 -6.87
N CYS A 18 -2.86 -14.00 -7.81
CA CYS A 18 -2.59 -14.18 -9.24
C CYS A 18 -1.63 -13.13 -9.81
N LEU A 19 -1.59 -11.93 -9.22
CA LEU A 19 -0.73 -10.82 -9.67
C LEU A 19 0.66 -10.82 -9.02
N LYS A 20 0.97 -11.79 -8.15
CA LYS A 20 2.24 -11.84 -7.43
C LYS A 20 3.41 -11.98 -8.42
N GLY A 21 4.35 -11.03 -8.37
CA GLY A 21 5.54 -11.02 -9.24
C GLY A 21 5.29 -10.47 -10.64
N HIS A 22 4.06 -10.10 -10.99
CA HIS A 22 3.74 -9.54 -12.30
C HIS A 22 4.27 -8.09 -12.42
N LYS A 23 4.71 -7.73 -13.63
CA LYS A 23 5.21 -6.38 -13.96
C LYS A 23 4.12 -5.46 -14.54
N THR A 24 3.10 -6.06 -15.13
CA THR A 24 1.93 -5.40 -15.76
C THR A 24 0.65 -6.03 -15.26
N PHE A 25 -0.45 -5.27 -15.24
CA PHE A 25 -1.74 -5.80 -14.79
C PHE A 25 -2.42 -6.51 -15.98
N ASP A 26 -2.28 -7.83 -16.01
CA ASP A 26 -2.76 -8.72 -17.08
C ASP A 26 -3.87 -9.68 -16.60
N LEU A 27 -4.40 -9.45 -15.40
CA LEU A 27 -5.48 -10.24 -14.83
C LEU A 27 -6.85 -9.74 -15.33
N CYS A 28 -7.59 -10.62 -16.01
CA CYS A 28 -8.97 -10.38 -16.42
C CYS A 28 -9.96 -11.18 -15.57
N ARG A 29 -11.24 -10.77 -15.55
CA ARG A 29 -12.33 -11.50 -14.86
C ARG A 29 -12.45 -12.96 -15.28
N SER A 30 -12.12 -13.30 -16.54
CA SER A 30 -12.11 -14.69 -17.03
C SER A 30 -11.08 -15.56 -16.30
N HIS A 31 -9.91 -15.02 -15.97
CA HIS A 31 -8.86 -15.74 -15.25
C HIS A 31 -9.31 -16.15 -13.84
N LEU A 32 -10.20 -15.34 -13.22
CA LEU A 32 -10.73 -15.62 -11.89
C LEU A 32 -11.62 -16.86 -11.83
N VAL A 33 -12.24 -17.29 -12.92
CA VAL A 33 -13.11 -18.48 -12.91
C VAL A 33 -12.33 -19.71 -12.49
N GLN A 34 -11.16 -19.93 -13.11
CA GLN A 34 -10.29 -21.06 -12.77
C GLN A 34 -9.61 -20.86 -11.41
N ALA A 35 -9.18 -19.64 -11.11
CA ALA A 35 -8.42 -19.35 -9.89
C ALA A 35 -9.27 -19.38 -8.60
N SER A 36 -10.57 -19.09 -8.69
CA SER A 36 -11.47 -18.98 -7.53
C SER A 36 -12.51 -20.09 -7.41
N GLN A 37 -12.69 -20.91 -8.46
CA GLN A 37 -13.78 -21.90 -8.55
C GLN A 37 -15.19 -21.29 -8.41
N ILE A 38 -15.33 -19.99 -8.67
CA ILE A 38 -16.61 -19.28 -8.69
C ILE A 38 -17.10 -19.17 -10.15
N SER A 39 -18.41 -19.30 -10.36
CA SER A 39 -19.00 -19.24 -11.69
C SER A 39 -18.77 -17.88 -12.36
N LYS A 40 -18.59 -17.90 -13.69
CA LYS A 40 -18.41 -16.69 -14.51
C LYS A 40 -19.49 -15.64 -14.24
N GLY A 41 -20.77 -16.04 -14.20
CA GLY A 41 -21.87 -15.11 -13.92
C GLY A 41 -21.72 -14.40 -12.57
N THR A 42 -21.28 -15.12 -11.54
CA THR A 42 -21.07 -14.52 -10.21
C THR A 42 -19.91 -13.53 -10.22
N ILE A 43 -18.79 -13.84 -10.87
CA ILE A 43 -17.65 -12.93 -10.99
C ILE A 43 -18.06 -11.65 -11.73
N TYR A 44 -18.82 -11.77 -12.81
CA TYR A 44 -19.25 -10.63 -13.63
C TYR A 44 -20.30 -9.77 -12.90
N ASN A 45 -21.05 -10.36 -11.97
CA ASN A 45 -21.93 -9.60 -11.07
C ASN A 45 -21.15 -8.84 -9.99
N HIS A 46 -19.98 -9.31 -9.56
CA HIS A 46 -19.10 -8.57 -8.65
C HIS A 46 -18.29 -7.50 -9.37
N PHE A 47 -17.80 -7.79 -10.56
CA PHE A 47 -17.00 -6.88 -11.39
C PHE A 47 -17.67 -6.73 -12.76
N THR A 48 -18.46 -5.68 -12.93
CA THR A 48 -19.21 -5.42 -14.17
C THR A 48 -18.29 -5.09 -15.33
N THR A 49 -17.10 -4.54 -15.03
CA THR A 49 -16.03 -4.23 -15.99
C THR A 49 -14.69 -4.79 -15.52
N GLU A 50 -13.67 -4.83 -16.40
CA GLU A 50 -12.29 -5.11 -15.95
C GLU A 50 -11.75 -3.97 -15.07
N ALA A 51 -12.22 -2.74 -15.30
CA ALA A 51 -11.85 -1.60 -14.47
C ALA A 51 -12.31 -1.77 -13.02
N ASP A 52 -13.50 -2.33 -12.79
CA ASP A 52 -13.99 -2.68 -11.44
C ASP A 52 -13.04 -3.64 -10.72
N LEU A 53 -12.56 -4.67 -11.41
CA LEU A 53 -11.60 -5.63 -10.86
C LEU A 53 -10.29 -4.93 -10.48
N ILE A 54 -9.71 -4.14 -11.38
CA ILE A 54 -8.44 -3.45 -11.14
C ILE A 54 -8.58 -2.47 -9.96
N VAL A 55 -9.64 -1.66 -9.94
CA VAL A 55 -9.91 -0.70 -8.88
C VAL A 55 -10.17 -1.41 -7.55
N ALA A 56 -10.90 -2.52 -7.54
CA ALA A 56 -11.12 -3.32 -6.34
C ALA A 56 -9.82 -3.84 -5.73
N VAL A 57 -8.91 -4.35 -6.56
CA VAL A 57 -7.59 -4.84 -6.13
C VAL A 57 -6.74 -3.71 -5.54
N GLY A 58 -6.71 -2.55 -6.18
CA GLY A 58 -6.00 -1.38 -5.67
C GLY A 58 -6.62 -0.83 -4.37
N CYS A 59 -7.95 -0.78 -4.27
CA CYS A 59 -8.67 -0.40 -3.04
C CYS A 59 -8.31 -1.31 -1.87
N ALA A 60 -8.26 -2.62 -2.07
CA ALA A 60 -7.89 -3.56 -1.01
C ALA A 60 -6.45 -3.33 -0.51
N GLN A 61 -5.52 -2.91 -1.37
CA GLN A 61 -4.16 -2.56 -0.96
C GLN A 61 -4.13 -1.29 -0.08
N ILE A 62 -4.92 -0.27 -0.43
CA ILE A 62 -5.05 0.95 0.39
C ILE A 62 -5.71 0.61 1.73
N GLU A 63 -6.77 -0.19 1.71
CA GLU A 63 -7.49 -0.63 2.91
C GLU A 63 -6.59 -1.43 3.86
N GLN A 64 -5.78 -2.36 3.33
CA GLN A 64 -4.78 -3.08 4.13
C GLN A 64 -3.76 -2.12 4.76
N SER A 65 -3.33 -1.10 4.00
CA SER A 65 -2.39 -0.09 4.51
C SER A 65 -3.03 0.73 5.64
N LEU A 66 -4.31 1.12 5.52
CA LEU A 66 -5.05 1.81 6.56
C LEU A 66 -5.28 0.95 7.82
N ILE A 67 -5.58 -0.34 7.65
CA ILE A 67 -5.70 -1.28 8.78
C ILE A 67 -4.37 -1.41 9.51
N GLN A 68 -3.27 -1.53 8.76
CA GLN A 68 -1.93 -1.58 9.34
C GLN A 68 -1.52 -0.26 9.99
N ALA A 69 -1.94 0.88 9.45
CA ALA A 69 -1.69 2.17 10.07
C ALA A 69 -2.30 2.24 11.48
N LYS A 70 -3.53 1.73 11.65
CA LYS A 70 -4.20 1.66 12.96
C LYS A 70 -3.46 0.77 13.96
N SER A 71 -2.96 -0.39 13.55
CA SER A 71 -2.18 -1.23 14.48
C SER A 71 -0.85 -0.57 14.88
N TYR A 72 -0.30 0.29 14.02
CA TYR A 72 0.90 1.07 14.32
C TYR A 72 0.61 2.27 15.22
N ASP A 73 -0.61 2.82 15.19
CA ASP A 73 -1.07 3.82 16.17
C ASP A 73 -0.99 3.28 17.60
N GLU A 74 -1.25 1.98 17.79
CA GLU A 74 -1.18 1.31 19.10
C GLU A 74 0.26 0.92 19.48
N LEU A 75 1.07 0.49 18.50
CA LEU A 75 2.42 -0.03 18.74
C LEU A 75 3.47 1.08 18.98
N TYR A 76 3.33 2.23 18.31
CA TYR A 76 4.32 3.31 18.35
C TYR A 76 3.68 4.62 18.84
N LEU A 77 3.93 4.96 20.11
CA LEU A 77 3.45 6.21 20.71
C LEU A 77 4.09 7.46 20.08
N ASP A 78 5.35 7.37 19.63
CA ASP A 78 6.02 8.46 18.91
C ASP A 78 5.49 8.53 17.47
N PRO A 79 4.82 9.63 17.07
CA PRO A 79 4.27 9.78 15.73
C PRO A 79 5.34 9.69 14.63
N TYR A 80 6.59 10.07 14.94
CA TYR A 80 7.70 9.97 14.00
C TYR A 80 8.09 8.51 13.74
N GLN A 81 8.35 7.74 14.80
CA GLN A 81 8.63 6.30 14.66
C GLN A 81 7.48 5.57 13.98
N ARG A 82 6.24 5.86 14.38
CA ARG A 82 5.04 5.29 13.78
C ARG A 82 5.01 5.49 12.27
N PHE A 83 5.22 6.72 11.80
CA PHE A 83 5.21 7.06 10.38
C PHE A 83 6.32 6.34 9.62
N ILE A 84 7.54 6.37 10.15
CA ILE A 84 8.70 5.73 9.53
C ILE A 84 8.50 4.22 9.43
N PHE A 85 8.18 3.54 10.54
CA PHE A 85 8.04 2.09 10.53
C PHE A 85 6.80 1.62 9.77
N HIS A 86 5.72 2.41 9.73
CA HIS A 86 4.55 2.09 8.91
C HIS A 86 4.93 2.03 7.41
N HIS A 87 5.58 3.07 6.89
CA HIS A 87 5.96 3.09 5.47
C HIS A 87 7.09 2.10 5.15
N CYS A 88 8.02 1.85 6.07
CA CYS A 88 9.01 0.77 5.94
C CYS A 88 8.32 -0.60 5.88
N GLN A 89 7.31 -0.85 6.72
CA GLN A 89 6.52 -2.07 6.68
C GLN A 89 5.80 -2.25 5.34
N ARG A 90 5.22 -1.17 4.83
CA ARG A 90 4.53 -1.18 3.54
C ARG A 90 5.51 -1.53 2.41
N LEU A 91 6.70 -0.92 2.42
CA LEU A 91 7.79 -1.24 1.50
C LEU A 91 8.22 -2.72 1.58
N TYR A 92 8.42 -3.22 2.81
CA TYR A 92 8.73 -4.62 3.09
C TYR A 92 7.67 -5.56 2.50
N THR A 93 6.40 -5.25 2.71
CA THR A 93 5.28 -6.06 2.20
C THR A 93 5.26 -6.07 0.67
N ILE A 94 5.47 -4.92 0.02
CA ILE A 94 5.52 -4.85 -1.45
C ILE A 94 6.64 -5.75 -2.00
N LEU A 95 7.83 -5.69 -1.41
CA LEU A 95 9.00 -6.47 -1.86
C LEU A 95 8.86 -7.96 -1.55
N SER A 96 8.60 -8.32 -0.29
CA SER A 96 8.51 -9.72 0.16
C SER A 96 7.34 -10.47 -0.50
N GLN A 97 6.23 -9.78 -0.77
CA GLN A 97 5.06 -10.38 -1.39
C GLN A 97 4.97 -10.07 -2.89
N GLN A 98 5.95 -9.38 -3.47
CA GLN A 98 6.05 -9.04 -4.89
C GLN A 98 4.77 -8.39 -5.46
N ARG A 99 4.20 -7.43 -4.75
CA ARG A 99 2.92 -6.76 -5.11
C ARG A 99 3.08 -5.55 -6.03
N PHE A 100 4.14 -5.52 -6.84
CA PHE A 100 4.60 -4.34 -7.58
C PHE A 100 3.55 -3.74 -8.49
N VAL A 101 2.90 -4.57 -9.31
CA VAL A 101 1.87 -4.13 -10.26
C VAL A 101 0.69 -3.43 -9.57
N ILE A 102 0.34 -3.84 -8.35
CA ILE A 102 -0.80 -3.29 -7.62
C ILE A 102 -0.52 -1.84 -7.20
N GLU A 103 0.72 -1.51 -6.85
CA GLU A 103 1.12 -0.13 -6.50
C GLU A 103 1.15 0.80 -7.73
N ARG A 104 1.13 0.25 -8.95
CA ARG A 104 1.18 1.01 -10.20
C ARG A 104 -0.18 1.39 -10.76
N VAL A 105 -1.27 0.72 -10.34
CA VAL A 105 -2.57 0.88 -10.99
C VAL A 105 -3.38 2.09 -10.52
N LEU A 106 -3.18 2.57 -9.28
CA LEU A 106 -3.94 3.68 -8.71
C LEU A 106 -3.01 4.76 -8.11
N PRO A 107 -3.37 6.06 -8.22
CA PRO A 107 -4.46 6.62 -9.02
C PRO A 107 -4.22 6.49 -10.53
N ASN A 108 -5.31 6.26 -11.28
CA ASN A 108 -5.37 6.33 -12.74
C ASN A 108 -6.77 6.84 -13.15
N GLU A 109 -6.85 8.07 -13.65
CA GLU A 109 -8.12 8.73 -13.95
C GLU A 109 -8.92 8.04 -15.07
N ALA A 110 -8.24 7.56 -16.11
CA ALA A 110 -8.90 6.83 -17.20
C ALA A 110 -9.52 5.51 -16.72
N LEU A 111 -8.82 4.82 -15.82
CA LEU A 111 -9.33 3.61 -15.16
C LEU A 111 -10.54 3.93 -14.28
N LEU A 112 -10.44 4.98 -13.45
CA LEU A 112 -11.52 5.41 -12.56
C LEU A 112 -12.75 5.90 -13.32
N ALA A 113 -12.55 6.54 -14.48
CA ALA A 113 -13.64 6.96 -15.37
C ALA A 113 -14.39 5.77 -15.99
N SER A 114 -13.71 4.62 -16.13
CA SER A 114 -14.24 3.40 -16.76
C SER A 114 -14.78 2.38 -15.76
N CYS A 115 -14.61 2.58 -14.45
CA CYS A 115 -15.21 1.72 -13.43
C CYS A 115 -16.61 2.22 -13.02
N SER A 116 -17.38 1.31 -12.44
CA SER A 116 -18.69 1.59 -11.86
C SER A 116 -18.61 2.56 -10.67
N ASP A 117 -19.71 3.26 -10.42
CA ASP A 117 -19.81 4.25 -9.33
C ASP A 117 -19.47 3.63 -7.97
N TYR A 118 -19.91 2.40 -7.72
CA TYR A 118 -19.60 1.68 -6.48
C TYR A 118 -18.09 1.60 -6.19
N TYR A 119 -17.28 1.21 -7.19
CA TYR A 119 -15.83 1.10 -6.99
C TYR A 119 -15.12 2.46 -7.03
N ARG A 120 -15.65 3.42 -7.80
CA ARG A 120 -15.15 4.80 -7.83
C ARG A 120 -15.30 5.49 -6.48
N GLU A 121 -16.50 5.43 -5.89
CA GLU A 121 -16.80 6.01 -4.57
C GLU A 121 -15.97 5.32 -3.47
N ARG A 122 -15.83 3.99 -3.53
CA ARG A 122 -14.96 3.24 -2.62
C ARG A 122 -13.52 3.74 -2.69
N TYR A 123 -12.99 3.92 -3.90
CA TYR A 123 -11.64 4.45 -4.08
C TYR A 123 -11.50 5.86 -3.50
N GLN A 124 -12.40 6.78 -3.85
CA GLN A 124 -12.35 8.17 -3.37
C GLN A 124 -12.34 8.25 -1.84
N LYS A 125 -13.22 7.48 -1.20
CA LYS A 125 -13.28 7.40 0.27
C LYS A 125 -11.98 6.89 0.88
N LEU A 126 -11.38 5.84 0.31
CA LEU A 126 -10.12 5.27 0.80
C LEU A 126 -8.94 6.21 0.55
N ALA A 127 -8.88 6.86 -0.60
CA ALA A 127 -7.86 7.84 -0.95
C ALA A 127 -7.90 9.04 0.01
N GLU A 128 -9.09 9.54 0.31
CA GLU A 128 -9.28 10.63 1.29
C GLU A 128 -8.84 10.21 2.70
N GLN A 129 -9.23 9.02 3.15
CA GLN A 129 -8.79 8.50 4.46
C GLN A 129 -7.27 8.37 4.54
N TRP A 130 -6.65 7.85 3.48
CA TRP A 130 -5.20 7.71 3.40
C TRP A 130 -4.48 9.05 3.41
N TYR A 131 -4.99 10.03 2.65
CA TYR A 131 -4.47 11.39 2.66
C TYR A 131 -4.56 12.00 4.07
N ARG A 132 -5.74 11.95 4.70
CA ARG A 132 -5.98 12.48 6.05
C ARG A 132 -5.07 11.83 7.10
N TRP A 133 -4.82 10.52 7.00
CA TRP A 133 -3.90 9.84 7.92
C TRP A 133 -2.45 10.35 7.76
N ASN A 134 -1.97 10.53 6.52
CA ASN A 134 -0.65 11.09 6.28
C ASN A 134 -0.55 12.54 6.79
N GLU A 135 -1.52 13.38 6.45
CA GLU A 135 -1.59 14.77 6.88
C GLU A 135 -1.59 14.89 8.42
N THR A 136 -2.46 14.14 9.08
CA THR A 136 -2.57 14.14 10.55
C THR A 136 -1.27 13.68 11.20
N THR A 137 -0.68 12.59 10.71
CA THR A 137 0.54 12.04 11.30
C THR A 137 1.73 12.98 11.08
N ILE A 138 1.89 13.55 9.89
CA ILE A 138 2.96 14.52 9.59
C ILE A 138 2.79 15.77 10.47
N SER A 139 1.56 16.26 10.65
CA SER A 139 1.27 17.38 11.55
C SER A 139 1.68 17.07 13.00
N GLN A 140 1.38 15.86 13.50
CA GLN A 140 1.77 15.41 14.84
C GLN A 140 3.29 15.26 15.03
N ILE A 141 4.04 14.92 13.97
CA ILE A 141 5.52 14.88 14.01
C ILE A 141 6.10 16.28 14.23
N GLY A 142 5.42 17.30 13.74
CA GLY A 142 5.73 18.71 13.92
C GLY A 142 5.75 19.45 12.59
N HIS A 143 5.12 20.63 12.58
CA HIS A 143 5.07 21.51 11.42
C HIS A 143 6.44 22.16 11.15
N VAL A 144 6.90 22.10 9.89
CA VAL A 144 8.11 22.78 9.40
C VAL A 144 7.73 23.64 8.20
N ALA A 145 7.84 24.97 8.37
CA ALA A 145 7.44 25.94 7.35
C ALA A 145 8.23 25.81 6.04
N GLY A 146 7.67 26.41 4.97
CA GLY A 146 8.34 26.62 3.68
C GLY A 146 7.79 25.78 2.53
N PHE A 147 7.52 24.48 2.75
CA PHE A 147 7.02 23.57 1.71
C PHE A 147 5.78 22.83 2.17
N ASP A 148 4.93 22.41 1.23
CA ASP A 148 3.90 21.41 1.51
C ASP A 148 4.55 20.05 1.76
N ARG A 149 4.72 19.73 3.04
CA ARG A 149 5.38 18.49 3.49
C ARG A 149 4.53 17.26 3.18
N VAL A 150 3.21 17.39 3.20
CA VAL A 150 2.29 16.27 2.95
C VAL A 150 2.38 15.89 1.48
N GLU A 151 2.29 16.87 0.58
CA GLU A 151 2.43 16.65 -0.86
C GLU A 151 3.81 16.07 -1.20
N LEU A 152 4.91 16.66 -0.71
CA LEU A 152 6.26 16.18 -0.99
C LEU A 152 6.47 14.72 -0.56
N VAL A 153 6.05 14.38 0.66
CA VAL A 153 6.23 13.04 1.21
C VAL A 153 5.34 12.03 0.49
N THR A 154 4.07 12.36 0.21
CA THR A 154 3.15 11.43 -0.47
C THR A 154 3.56 11.17 -1.92
N ASN A 155 4.05 12.20 -2.63
CA ASN A 155 4.61 12.03 -3.98
C ASN A 155 5.87 11.16 -3.98
N TYR A 156 6.78 11.38 -3.02
CA TYR A 156 7.95 10.52 -2.86
C TYR A 156 7.57 9.07 -2.55
N LEU A 157 6.65 8.85 -1.60
CA LEU A 157 6.17 7.51 -1.24
C LEU A 157 5.60 6.78 -2.45
N ARG A 158 4.73 7.45 -3.22
CA ARG A 158 4.17 6.89 -4.46
C ARG A 158 5.27 6.52 -5.45
N GLY A 159 6.20 7.43 -5.72
CA GLY A 159 7.33 7.17 -6.62
C GLY A 159 8.22 6.03 -6.13
N ALA A 160 8.46 5.93 -4.82
CA ALA A 160 9.27 4.87 -4.23
C ALA A 160 8.58 3.50 -4.39
N PHE A 161 7.28 3.39 -4.13
CA PHE A 161 6.55 2.12 -4.23
C PHE A 161 6.37 1.64 -5.68
N ILE A 162 6.16 2.56 -6.63
CA ILE A 162 6.02 2.23 -8.06
C ILE A 162 7.31 1.67 -8.67
N ASN A 163 8.47 2.20 -8.25
CA ASN A 163 9.78 1.91 -8.85
C ASN A 163 10.65 0.97 -7.99
N ILE A 164 10.10 0.36 -6.93
CA ILE A 164 10.92 -0.38 -5.97
C ILE A 164 11.55 -1.66 -6.56
N ASP A 165 10.91 -2.23 -7.57
CA ASP A 165 11.28 -3.47 -8.24
C ASP A 165 12.32 -3.32 -9.37
N ASP A 166 12.66 -2.09 -9.76
CA ASP A 166 13.60 -1.82 -10.85
C ASP A 166 15.08 -1.86 -10.40
N GLY A 167 15.33 -1.94 -9.09
CA GLY A 167 16.68 -1.82 -8.51
C GLY A 167 17.28 -3.09 -7.88
N TYR A 168 16.71 -4.27 -8.11
CA TYR A 168 17.11 -5.54 -7.44
C TYR A 168 17.17 -5.46 -5.90
N LYS A 169 16.40 -4.54 -5.31
CA LYS A 169 16.35 -4.31 -3.87
C LYS A 169 15.77 -5.55 -3.17
N GLN A 170 16.39 -5.94 -2.05
CA GLN A 170 15.95 -7.09 -1.26
C GLN A 170 15.10 -6.63 -0.08
N TYR A 171 14.06 -7.39 0.24
CA TYR A 171 13.16 -7.05 1.36
C TYR A 171 13.83 -7.21 2.73
N ASP A 172 14.95 -7.93 2.81
CA ASP A 172 15.69 -8.23 4.04
C ASP A 172 16.95 -7.36 4.19
N ASP A 173 17.12 -6.32 3.38
CA ASP A 173 18.23 -5.37 3.47
C ASP A 173 17.94 -4.23 4.48
N PRO A 174 18.59 -4.17 5.65
CA PRO A 174 18.40 -3.08 6.61
C PRO A 174 18.77 -1.71 6.06
N LYS A 175 19.74 -1.65 5.14
CA LYS A 175 20.25 -0.39 4.56
C LYS A 175 19.19 0.28 3.69
N LEU A 176 18.38 -0.50 2.98
CA LEU A 176 17.23 0.00 2.22
C LEU A 176 16.28 0.81 3.10
N TYR A 177 15.87 0.25 4.24
CA TYR A 177 14.94 0.90 5.16
C TYR A 177 15.56 2.10 5.86
N HIS A 178 16.85 2.03 6.19
CA HIS A 178 17.60 3.17 6.71
C HIS A 178 17.61 4.34 5.72
N GLN A 179 17.98 4.11 4.46
CA GLN A 179 17.97 5.13 3.41
C GLN A 179 16.57 5.68 3.14
N PHE A 180 15.56 4.81 3.12
CA PHE A 180 14.17 5.20 2.97
C PHE A 180 13.70 6.10 4.13
N SER A 181 14.05 5.74 5.37
CA SER A 181 13.73 6.54 6.56
C SER A 181 14.43 7.89 6.57
N TYR A 182 15.67 7.94 6.10
CA TYR A 182 16.42 9.18 5.92
C TYR A 182 15.70 10.11 4.95
N ALA A 183 15.33 9.61 3.76
CA ALA A 183 14.62 10.40 2.76
C ALA A 183 13.29 10.97 3.29
N LEU A 184 12.46 10.13 3.94
CA LEU A 184 11.22 10.60 4.57
C LEU A 184 11.46 11.69 5.61
N THR A 185 12.50 11.53 6.43
CA THR A 185 12.86 12.51 7.46
C THR A 185 13.27 13.87 6.86
N GLN A 186 14.05 13.86 5.77
CA GLN A 186 14.43 15.07 5.05
C GLN A 186 13.22 15.75 4.40
N LEU A 187 12.35 14.99 3.74
CA LEU A 187 11.17 15.52 3.06
C LEU A 187 10.17 16.15 4.02
N MET A 188 10.00 15.55 5.21
CA MET A 188 9.20 16.13 6.30
C MET A 188 9.86 17.38 6.93
N GLY A 189 11.10 17.73 6.57
CA GLY A 189 11.81 18.90 7.06
C GLY A 189 12.51 18.72 8.41
N HIS A 190 12.67 17.47 8.88
CA HIS A 190 13.19 17.14 10.20
C HIS A 190 14.64 16.64 10.15
N SER A 191 15.51 17.32 9.40
CA SER A 191 16.89 16.86 9.13
C SER A 191 17.75 16.63 10.38
N ALA A 192 17.43 17.30 11.50
CA ALA A 192 18.09 17.15 12.78
C ALA A 192 17.55 15.99 13.65
N LYS A 193 16.40 15.37 13.29
CA LYS A 193 15.88 14.22 14.02
C LYS A 193 16.81 13.02 13.83
N ARG A 194 17.02 12.28 14.91
CA ARG A 194 17.75 11.02 14.87
C ARG A 194 16.87 9.94 14.25
N ILE A 195 17.26 9.48 13.06
CA ILE A 195 16.57 8.38 12.37
C ILE A 195 16.91 7.03 13.03
N PRO A 196 16.04 6.00 12.91
CA PRO A 196 16.38 4.65 13.35
C PRO A 196 17.66 4.15 12.66
N SER A 197 18.55 3.49 13.40
CA SER A 197 19.83 3.01 12.85
C SER A 197 19.64 1.78 11.94
N GLU A 198 20.64 1.48 11.12
CA GLU A 198 20.68 0.22 10.35
C GLU A 198 20.53 -1.01 11.28
N LYS A 199 21.12 -0.97 12.48
CA LYS A 199 20.93 -2.01 13.50
C LYS A 199 19.47 -2.15 13.94
N ALA A 200 18.78 -1.03 14.17
CA ALA A 200 17.36 -1.07 14.53
C ALA A 200 16.50 -1.71 13.42
N PHE A 201 16.83 -1.46 12.15
CA PHE A 201 16.17 -2.12 11.03
C PHE A 201 16.54 -3.61 10.91
N ALA A 202 17.78 -4.00 11.20
CA ALA A 202 18.17 -5.40 11.25
C ALA A 202 17.39 -6.17 12.33
N ASP A 203 17.27 -5.60 13.53
CA ASP A 203 16.49 -6.17 14.63
C ASP A 203 14.99 -6.26 14.27
N TRP A 204 14.45 -5.21 13.63
CA TRP A 204 13.06 -5.17 13.14
C TRP A 204 12.78 -6.21 12.06
N LEU A 205 13.72 -6.48 11.15
CA LEU A 205 13.60 -7.53 10.14
C LEU A 205 13.70 -8.93 10.76
N ALA A 206 14.65 -9.13 11.69
CA ALA A 206 14.80 -10.40 12.40
C ALA A 206 13.51 -10.81 13.15
N ALA A 207 12.84 -9.84 13.79
CA ALA A 207 11.57 -10.07 14.47
C ALA A 207 10.46 -10.56 13.54
N LYS A 208 10.49 -10.19 12.24
CA LYS A 208 9.51 -10.65 11.24
C LYS A 208 9.78 -12.07 10.77
N SER A 209 11.05 -12.44 10.65
CA SER A 209 11.44 -13.80 10.27
C SER A 209 11.06 -14.85 11.32
N CYS A 210 11.03 -14.46 12.60
CA CYS A 210 10.61 -15.34 13.70
C CYS A 210 9.09 -15.51 13.83
N HIS A 211 8.29 -14.67 13.17
CA HIS A 211 6.83 -14.72 13.17
C HIS A 211 6.30 -14.66 11.73
N PRO A 212 6.41 -15.76 10.96
CA PRO A 212 5.78 -15.82 9.65
C PRO A 212 4.26 -15.71 9.83
N HIS A 213 3.68 -14.64 9.28
CA HIS A 213 2.23 -14.47 9.13
C HIS A 213 1.66 -15.45 8.11
#